data_AF-A0A5J4E9N8-F1
#
_entry.id   AF-A0A5J4E9N8-F1
#
_cell.length_a   1.000
_cell.length_b   1.000
_cell.length_c   1.000
_cell.angle_alpha   90.00
_cell.angle_beta   90.00
_cell.angle_gamma   90.00
#
_symmetry.space_group_name_H-M   'P 1'
#
loop_
_entity.id
_entity.type
_entity.pdbx_description
1 polymer ?
#
loop_
_entity_poly.entity_id
_entity_poly.type
_entity_poly.pdbx_seq_one_letter_code
_entity_poly.pdbx_strand_id
1 'polypeptide(L)'
;MSFDQFLSITPSPVLSGLIWVVIIIALLYLARSMVHAAIHSAGGVLHNAMRIGSRSISRAEARLKERNKEVLLAAGREAKERIIEREFERVGDSVDKDLSKYPALRRRLNEAIARIDEDHQNAIDVPPSPPGWTKAVEVVAKIDAPSDYMIGNILADIHKSLVKAHNQAIEEYRKASASRHKILSGMMPQWIKIQQTLSAVTKNIDSLLKRSRAIDRHMKEYEDIVKGTDRAVQTLSSSSLVQFFVSALVLVVALGGATVNFSLIARPMAEMVGGTNFIGGFRTADIAALVIILVEITMGLFLMESMRITRLFPVIGALPDKMRVRMIWVTFTILFLLACVEAGLAYMREILLQDELATSAILRGDTTLMVAGDFQWITTAAQMGMGFVLPFALVFVAIPLETFVHSMRTVIGVVGIGLLGIIALLMRVLGNVFRYGANFLQKLYDLLIIVPLWIEHMVVRKRNGSASQFKEVSP
;
A
#
# COMPACT_ATOMS: atom_id res chain seq x y z
N MET A 1 53.19 -51.86 32.42
CA MET A 1 54.38 -51.25 31.79
C MET A 1 54.05 -49.81 31.52
N SER A 2 54.81 -48.87 32.09
CA SER A 2 54.54 -47.43 31.96
C SER A 2 54.81 -46.97 30.52
N PHE A 3 54.06 -45.98 30.06
CA PHE A 3 54.16 -45.41 28.70
C PHE A 3 55.61 -44.98 28.35
N ASP A 4 56.40 -44.62 29.36
CA ASP A 4 57.82 -44.25 29.25
C ASP A 4 58.75 -45.40 28.86
N GLN A 5 58.42 -46.65 29.21
CA GLN A 5 59.20 -47.83 28.82
C GLN A 5 58.97 -48.20 27.35
N PHE A 6 57.84 -47.81 26.75
CA PHE A 6 57.55 -48.07 25.33
C PHE A 6 58.20 -47.04 24.40
N LEU A 7 58.43 -45.83 24.92
CA LEU A 7 59.09 -44.72 24.21
C LEU A 7 60.62 -44.74 24.31
N SER A 8 61.23 -45.62 25.12
CA SER A 8 62.69 -45.71 25.34
C SER A 8 63.29 -46.99 24.75
N ILE A 9 63.40 -47.05 23.41
CA ILE A 9 64.07 -48.11 22.65
C ILE A 9 65.58 -48.14 22.97
N THR A 10 66.17 -47.00 23.34
CA THR A 10 67.59 -46.86 23.71
C THR A 10 67.77 -46.07 25.01
N PRO A 11 68.90 -46.22 25.74
CA PRO A 11 69.17 -45.50 27.00
C PRO A 11 69.22 -43.97 26.87
N SER A 12 69.46 -43.44 25.66
CA SER A 12 69.39 -42.00 25.41
C SER A 12 68.01 -41.63 24.83
N PRO A 13 67.32 -40.63 25.40
CA PRO A 13 65.99 -40.19 24.94
C PRO A 13 66.00 -39.68 23.49
N VAL A 14 67.11 -39.08 23.07
CA VAL A 14 67.28 -38.48 21.74
C VAL A 14 67.36 -39.55 20.63
N LEU A 15 68.10 -40.66 20.84
CA LEU A 15 68.16 -41.74 19.86
C LEU A 15 66.84 -42.48 19.74
N SER A 16 66.13 -42.69 20.85
CA SER A 16 64.83 -43.36 20.81
C SER A 16 63.80 -42.54 20.02
N GLY A 17 63.80 -41.22 20.21
CA GLY A 17 62.98 -40.30 19.41
C GLY A 17 63.30 -40.36 17.91
N LEU A 18 64.58 -40.39 17.55
CA LEU A 18 65.03 -40.51 16.15
C LEU A 18 64.60 -41.84 15.50
N ILE A 19 64.71 -42.95 16.22
CA ILE A 19 64.28 -44.27 15.75
C ILE A 19 62.76 -44.29 15.51
N TRP A 20 61.98 -43.76 16.44
CA TRP A 20 60.53 -43.63 16.27
C TRP A 20 60.14 -42.76 15.07
N VAL A 21 60.85 -41.65 14.84
CA VAL A 21 60.63 -40.81 13.65
C VAL A 21 60.88 -41.60 12.36
N VAL A 22 61.96 -42.39 12.29
CA VAL A 22 62.25 -43.23 11.12
C VAL A 22 61.18 -44.31 10.91
N ILE A 23 60.74 -44.97 11.99
CA ILE A 23 59.68 -45.99 11.93
C ILE A 23 58.36 -45.39 11.46
N ILE A 24 57.99 -44.20 11.98
CA ILE A 24 56.78 -43.48 11.58
C ILE A 24 56.86 -43.09 10.10
N ILE A 25 58.00 -42.56 9.64
CA ILE A 25 58.20 -42.21 8.22
C ILE A 25 58.12 -43.45 7.32
N ALA A 26 58.68 -44.59 7.73
CA ALA A 26 58.61 -45.85 6.98
C ALA A 26 57.18 -46.39 6.89
N LEU A 27 56.43 -46.35 8.00
CA LEU A 27 55.01 -46.72 8.04
C LEU A 27 54.17 -45.81 7.14
N LEU A 28 54.40 -44.50 7.19
CA LEU A 28 53.74 -43.53 6.32
C LEU A 28 54.06 -43.82 4.84
N TYR A 29 55.31 -44.11 4.50
CA TYR A 29 55.70 -44.45 3.13
C TYR A 29 54.98 -45.71 2.60
N LEU A 30 54.90 -46.78 3.41
CA LEU A 30 54.17 -48.00 3.05
C LEU A 30 52.67 -47.76 2.86
N ALA A 31 52.07 -46.90 3.69
CA ALA A 31 50.65 -46.56 3.62
C ALA A 31 50.31 -45.56 2.50
N ARG A 32 51.30 -45.03 1.76
CA ARG A 32 51.15 -43.93 0.82
C ARG A 32 50.03 -44.12 -0.19
N SER A 33 49.96 -45.28 -0.84
CA SER A 33 48.96 -45.55 -1.89
C SER A 33 47.53 -45.59 -1.31
N MET A 34 47.36 -46.23 -0.15
CA MET A 34 46.08 -46.30 0.56
C MET A 34 45.63 -44.93 1.04
N VAL A 35 46.54 -44.12 1.60
CA VAL A 35 46.25 -42.75 2.07
C VAL A 35 45.90 -41.83 0.90
N HIS A 36 46.64 -41.87 -0.21
CA HIS A 36 46.30 -41.10 -1.40
C HIS A 36 44.93 -41.47 -1.97
N ALA A 37 44.63 -42.76 -2.07
CA ALA A 37 43.34 -43.25 -2.54
C ALA A 37 42.20 -42.85 -1.60
N ALA A 38 42.40 -42.94 -0.27
CA ALA A 38 41.43 -42.53 0.74
C ALA A 38 41.15 -41.02 0.67
N ILE A 39 42.19 -40.18 0.60
CA ILE A 39 42.03 -38.72 0.49
C ILE A 39 41.34 -38.34 -0.83
N HIS A 40 41.73 -38.97 -1.95
CA HIS A 40 41.13 -38.67 -3.24
C HIS A 40 39.65 -39.07 -3.30
N SER A 41 39.33 -40.27 -2.84
CA SER A 41 37.96 -40.79 -2.82
C SER A 41 37.08 -40.00 -1.86
N ALA A 42 37.55 -39.69 -0.65
CA ALA A 42 36.82 -38.85 0.30
C ALA A 42 36.56 -37.44 -0.26
N GLY A 43 37.58 -36.79 -0.83
CA GLY A 43 37.45 -35.49 -1.48
C GLY A 43 36.48 -35.53 -2.68
N GLY A 44 36.53 -36.58 -3.48
CA GLY A 44 35.63 -36.80 -4.62
C GLY A 44 34.18 -37.02 -4.21
N VAL A 45 33.93 -37.83 -3.17
CA VAL A 45 32.58 -38.07 -2.63
C VAL A 45 32.00 -36.77 -2.06
N LEU A 46 32.77 -36.04 -1.25
CA LEU A 46 32.33 -34.76 -0.69
C LEU A 46 32.07 -33.72 -1.79
N HIS A 47 32.94 -33.63 -2.80
CA HIS A 47 32.73 -32.76 -3.96
C HIS A 47 31.42 -33.09 -4.69
N ASN A 48 31.19 -34.37 -4.97
CA ASN A 48 30.01 -34.82 -5.69
C ASN A 48 28.72 -34.62 -4.87
N ALA A 49 28.76 -34.91 -3.57
CA ALA A 49 27.64 -34.66 -2.66
C ALA A 49 27.25 -33.17 -2.64
N MET A 50 28.23 -32.27 -2.49
CA MET A 50 28.02 -30.82 -2.51
C MET A 50 27.49 -30.33 -3.87
N ARG A 51 27.95 -30.90 -4.98
CA ARG A 51 27.46 -30.57 -6.33
C ARG A 51 26.02 -31.03 -6.56
N ILE A 52 25.65 -32.22 -6.06
CA ILE A 52 24.26 -32.71 -6.10
C ILE A 52 23.37 -31.83 -5.22
N GLY A 53 23.83 -31.50 -4.00
CA GLY A 53 23.15 -30.58 -3.09
C GLY A 53 22.88 -29.22 -3.74
N SER A 54 23.90 -28.60 -4.35
CA SER A 54 23.74 -27.34 -5.09
C SER A 54 22.69 -27.42 -6.19
N ARG A 55 22.70 -28.48 -7.01
CA ARG A 55 21.70 -28.66 -8.09
C ARG A 55 20.29 -28.82 -7.53
N SER A 56 20.13 -29.54 -6.42
CA SER A 56 18.84 -29.70 -5.74
C SER A 56 18.31 -28.36 -5.25
N ILE A 57 19.17 -27.57 -4.60
CA ILE A 57 18.81 -26.24 -4.08
C ILE A 57 18.47 -25.28 -5.21
N SER A 58 19.24 -25.25 -6.31
CA SER A 58 18.90 -24.43 -7.48
C SER A 58 17.56 -24.81 -8.11
N ARG A 59 17.16 -26.10 -8.06
CA ARG A 59 15.81 -26.52 -8.50
C ARG A 59 14.74 -26.04 -7.53
N ALA A 60 14.98 -26.10 -6.22
CA ALA A 60 14.07 -25.57 -5.22
C ALA A 60 13.88 -24.04 -5.37
N GLU A 61 14.97 -23.32 -5.62
CA GLU A 61 14.97 -21.89 -5.94
C GLU A 61 14.09 -21.58 -7.16
N ALA A 62 14.27 -22.32 -8.26
CA ALA A 62 13.47 -22.14 -9.48
C ALA A 62 11.97 -22.39 -9.23
N ARG A 63 11.63 -23.45 -8.49
CA ARG A 63 10.23 -23.74 -8.10
C ARG A 63 9.64 -22.65 -7.21
N LEU A 64 10.42 -22.13 -6.26
CA LEU A 64 9.98 -21.04 -5.39
C LEU A 64 9.75 -19.75 -6.18
N LYS A 65 10.60 -19.46 -7.17
CA LYS A 65 10.44 -18.30 -8.06
C LYS A 65 9.16 -18.38 -8.89
N GLU A 66 8.86 -19.55 -9.44
CA GLU A 66 7.62 -19.79 -10.20
C GLU A 66 6.40 -19.66 -9.28
N ARG A 67 6.43 -20.31 -8.11
CA ARG A 67 5.32 -20.22 -7.14
C ARG A 67 5.10 -18.81 -6.63
N ASN A 68 6.16 -18.04 -6.39
CA ASN A 68 6.05 -16.64 -5.97
C ASN A 68 5.43 -15.78 -7.08
N LYS A 69 5.79 -16.02 -8.36
CA LYS A 69 5.17 -15.36 -9.51
C LYS A 69 3.67 -15.66 -9.60
N GLU A 70 3.29 -16.93 -9.48
CA GLU A 70 1.87 -17.36 -9.51
C GLU A 70 1.06 -16.68 -8.41
N VAL A 71 1.56 -16.71 -7.17
CA VAL A 71 0.88 -16.14 -6.01
C VAL A 71 0.75 -14.62 -6.16
N LEU A 72 1.79 -13.94 -6.61
CA LEU A 72 1.79 -12.49 -6.80
C LEU A 72 0.79 -12.08 -7.88
N LEU A 73 0.74 -12.80 -9.00
CA LEU A 73 -0.23 -12.55 -10.08
C LEU A 73 -1.66 -12.86 -9.64
N ALA A 74 -1.88 -13.94 -8.90
CA ALA A 74 -3.20 -14.29 -8.38
C ALA A 74 -3.73 -13.23 -7.40
N ALA A 75 -2.89 -12.79 -6.44
CA ALA A 75 -3.25 -11.73 -5.51
C ALA A 75 -3.48 -10.39 -6.22
N GLY A 76 -2.63 -10.06 -7.19
CA GLY A 76 -2.79 -8.85 -8.02
C GLY A 76 -4.08 -8.87 -8.84
N ARG A 77 -4.44 -10.03 -9.40
CA ARG A 77 -5.66 -10.24 -10.16
C ARG A 77 -6.89 -10.01 -9.29
N GLU A 78 -6.97 -10.68 -8.14
CA GLU A 78 -8.08 -10.54 -7.21
C GLU A 78 -8.25 -9.09 -6.70
N ALA A 79 -7.13 -8.42 -6.39
CA ALA A 79 -7.16 -7.03 -5.97
C ALA A 79 -7.69 -6.09 -7.07
N LYS A 80 -7.28 -6.30 -8.33
CA LYS A 80 -7.74 -5.51 -9.46
C LYS A 80 -9.18 -5.82 -9.86
N GLU A 81 -9.61 -7.08 -9.81
CA GLU A 81 -11.01 -7.47 -10.03
C GLU A 81 -11.96 -6.72 -9.10
N ARG A 82 -11.63 -6.69 -7.80
CA ARG A 82 -12.44 -5.94 -6.82
C ARG A 82 -12.44 -4.43 -7.03
N ILE A 83 -11.35 -3.87 -7.55
CA ILE A 83 -11.31 -2.43 -7.89
C ILE A 83 -12.21 -2.18 -9.10
N ILE A 84 -12.09 -3.01 -10.13
CA ILE A 84 -12.88 -2.94 -11.35
C ILE A 84 -14.36 -3.11 -11.06
N GLU A 85 -14.76 -4.11 -10.27
CA GLU A 85 -16.15 -4.36 -9.87
C GLU A 85 -16.75 -3.14 -9.15
N ARG A 86 -16.02 -2.57 -8.18
CA ARG A 86 -16.45 -1.36 -7.47
C ARG A 86 -16.55 -0.13 -8.37
N GLU A 87 -15.63 0.03 -9.32
CA GLU A 87 -15.73 1.13 -10.29
C GLU A 87 -16.90 0.91 -11.26
N PHE A 88 -17.19 -0.32 -11.66
CA PHE A 88 -18.36 -0.64 -12.47
C PHE A 88 -19.67 -0.36 -11.73
N GLU A 89 -19.79 -0.77 -10.48
CA GLU A 89 -20.96 -0.47 -9.63
C GLU A 89 -21.13 1.05 -9.48
N ARG A 90 -20.06 1.76 -9.13
CA ARG A 90 -20.08 3.23 -9.01
C ARG A 90 -20.46 3.94 -10.30
N VAL A 91 -19.97 3.45 -11.45
CA VAL A 91 -20.34 4.00 -12.75
C VAL A 91 -21.79 3.67 -13.08
N GLY A 92 -22.26 2.47 -12.79
CA GLY A 92 -23.66 2.07 -12.90
C GLY A 92 -24.59 3.03 -12.14
N ASP A 93 -24.32 3.24 -10.85
CA ASP A 93 -25.09 4.18 -10.01
C ASP A 93 -25.09 5.60 -10.57
N SER A 94 -23.95 6.03 -11.11
CA SER A 94 -23.80 7.37 -11.67
C SER A 94 -24.56 7.51 -12.99
N VAL A 95 -24.50 6.49 -13.86
CA VAL A 95 -25.24 6.43 -15.12
C VAL A 95 -26.73 6.42 -14.84
N ASP A 96 -27.21 5.62 -13.89
CA ASP A 96 -28.63 5.58 -13.51
C ASP A 96 -29.12 6.94 -12.96
N LYS A 97 -28.29 7.57 -12.11
CA LYS A 97 -28.55 8.92 -11.59
C LYS A 97 -28.55 10.01 -12.67
N ASP A 98 -27.71 9.90 -13.70
CA ASP A 98 -27.64 10.88 -14.78
C ASP A 98 -28.75 10.64 -15.82
N LEU A 99 -29.07 9.39 -16.13
CA LEU A 99 -30.18 9.00 -17.01
C LEU A 99 -31.54 9.35 -16.40
N SER A 100 -31.74 9.17 -15.10
CA SER A 100 -32.99 9.54 -14.41
C SER A 100 -33.29 11.05 -14.47
N LYS A 101 -32.26 11.90 -14.58
CA LYS A 101 -32.42 13.36 -14.74
C LYS A 101 -32.66 13.79 -16.19
N TYR A 102 -32.32 12.94 -17.16
CA TYR A 102 -32.41 13.27 -18.58
C TYR A 102 -33.84 13.62 -19.04
N PRO A 103 -34.91 12.90 -18.66
CA PRO A 103 -36.28 13.30 -19.00
C PRO A 103 -36.65 14.69 -18.52
N ALA A 104 -36.21 15.09 -17.32
CA ALA A 104 -36.49 16.42 -16.76
C ALA A 104 -35.74 17.52 -17.52
N LEU A 105 -34.47 17.28 -17.88
CA LEU A 105 -33.70 18.19 -18.74
C LEU A 105 -34.35 18.33 -20.12
N ARG A 106 -34.76 17.21 -20.73
CA ARG A 106 -35.47 17.20 -22.02
C ARG A 106 -36.79 17.97 -21.96
N ARG A 107 -37.56 17.79 -20.89
CA ARG A 107 -38.82 18.53 -20.67
C ARG A 107 -38.58 20.03 -20.56
N ARG A 108 -37.60 20.47 -19.76
CA ARG A 108 -37.25 21.89 -19.63
C ARG A 108 -36.80 22.51 -20.95
N LEU A 109 -36.01 21.76 -21.73
CA LEU A 109 -35.58 22.19 -23.07
C LEU A 109 -36.79 22.39 -23.99
N ASN A 110 -37.69 21.40 -24.05
CA ASN A 110 -38.89 21.47 -24.88
C ASN A 110 -39.84 22.60 -24.44
N GLU A 111 -40.02 22.82 -23.14
CA GLU A 111 -40.83 23.92 -22.61
C GLU A 111 -40.24 25.29 -22.96
N ALA A 112 -38.91 25.44 -22.91
CA ALA A 112 -38.25 26.68 -23.32
C ALA A 112 -38.38 26.93 -24.82
N ILE A 113 -38.24 25.89 -25.64
CA ILE A 113 -38.43 25.97 -27.10
C ILE A 113 -39.87 26.34 -27.44
N ALA A 114 -40.87 25.68 -26.82
CA ALA A 114 -42.28 25.96 -27.07
C ALA A 114 -42.65 27.41 -26.72
N ARG A 115 -42.12 27.95 -25.62
CA ARG A 115 -42.34 29.36 -25.25
C ARG A 115 -41.70 30.34 -26.23
N ILE A 116 -40.49 30.04 -26.72
CA ILE A 116 -39.86 30.85 -27.77
C ILE A 116 -40.72 30.83 -29.04
N ASP A 117 -41.27 29.68 -29.42
CA ASP A 117 -42.14 29.56 -30.59
C ASP A 117 -43.44 30.38 -30.42
N GLU A 118 -44.07 30.29 -29.25
CA GLU A 118 -45.27 31.08 -28.90
C GLU A 118 -44.99 32.59 -28.89
N ASP A 119 -43.92 33.03 -28.22
CA ASP A 119 -43.49 34.43 -28.20
C ASP A 119 -43.15 34.92 -29.63
N HIS A 120 -42.62 34.04 -30.48
CA HIS A 120 -42.28 34.39 -31.87
C HIS A 120 -43.55 34.62 -32.69
N GLN A 121 -44.53 33.73 -32.59
CA GLN A 121 -45.83 33.87 -33.28
C GLN A 121 -46.55 35.15 -32.85
N ASN A 122 -46.53 35.47 -31.55
CA ASN A 122 -47.13 36.69 -31.00
C ASN A 122 -46.37 37.98 -31.39
N ALA A 123 -45.14 37.86 -31.89
CA ALA A 123 -44.32 38.98 -32.35
C ALA A 123 -44.33 39.16 -33.88
N ILE A 124 -45.15 38.41 -34.62
CA ILE A 124 -45.31 38.57 -36.07
C ILE A 124 -45.97 39.93 -36.36
N ASP A 125 -45.49 40.61 -37.41
CA ASP A 125 -46.01 41.92 -37.82
C ASP A 125 -47.42 41.81 -38.39
N VAL A 126 -48.33 42.67 -37.92
CA VAL A 126 -49.59 42.94 -38.61
C VAL A 126 -49.48 44.36 -39.16
N PRO A 127 -49.48 44.55 -40.50
CA PRO A 127 -49.31 45.87 -41.08
C PRO A 127 -50.39 46.82 -40.56
N PRO A 128 -50.05 48.10 -40.28
CA PRO A 128 -51.01 49.05 -39.75
C PRO A 128 -52.18 49.22 -40.73
N SER A 129 -53.39 49.41 -40.19
CA SER A 129 -54.59 49.67 -40.98
C SER A 129 -54.33 50.80 -41.98
N PRO A 130 -54.71 50.64 -43.27
CA PRO A 130 -54.48 51.68 -44.27
C PRO A 130 -55.08 53.00 -43.79
N PRO A 131 -54.35 54.12 -43.88
CA PRO A 131 -54.82 55.37 -43.28
C PRO A 131 -56.14 55.82 -43.92
N GLY A 132 -56.91 56.62 -43.19
CA GLY A 132 -58.30 56.98 -43.54
C GLY A 132 -58.50 57.81 -44.82
N TRP A 133 -57.53 57.89 -45.73
CA TRP A 133 -57.63 58.61 -47.00
C TRP A 133 -58.84 58.15 -47.81
N THR A 134 -59.24 56.88 -47.70
CA THR A 134 -60.41 56.34 -48.41
C THR A 134 -61.70 57.09 -48.05
N LYS A 135 -61.92 57.40 -46.76
CA LYS A 135 -63.05 58.23 -46.32
C LYS A 135 -62.90 59.69 -46.71
N ALA A 136 -61.68 60.22 -46.68
CA ALA A 136 -61.44 61.61 -47.07
C ALA A 136 -61.69 61.85 -48.58
N VAL A 137 -61.27 60.91 -49.44
CA VAL A 137 -61.54 60.94 -50.88
C VAL A 137 -63.03 60.79 -51.18
N GLU A 138 -63.74 59.92 -50.43
CA GLU A 138 -65.19 59.73 -50.58
C GLU A 138 -66.00 60.99 -50.21
N VAL A 139 -65.53 61.78 -49.23
CA VAL A 139 -66.16 63.05 -48.84
C VAL A 139 -65.94 64.13 -49.89
N VAL A 140 -64.74 64.22 -50.48
CA VAL A 140 -64.44 65.17 -51.58
C VAL A 140 -65.23 64.84 -52.84
N ALA A 141 -65.40 63.55 -53.14
CA ALA A 141 -66.13 63.08 -54.32
C ALA A 141 -67.64 63.37 -54.29
N LYS A 142 -68.21 63.79 -53.15
CA LYS A 142 -69.65 64.05 -52.96
C LYS A 142 -70.03 65.54 -52.95
N ILE A 143 -69.11 66.47 -53.26
CA ILE A 143 -69.36 67.91 -53.20
C ILE A 143 -69.63 68.46 -54.61
N ASP A 144 -70.81 69.06 -54.82
CA ASP A 144 -71.17 69.79 -56.04
C ASP A 144 -71.10 71.32 -55.82
N ALA A 145 -70.25 72.00 -56.60
CA ALA A 145 -70.16 73.46 -56.88
C ALA A 145 -69.41 74.43 -55.90
N PRO A 146 -68.86 75.57 -56.41
CA PRO A 146 -67.68 76.25 -55.84
C PRO A 146 -68.04 77.40 -54.91
N SER A 147 -67.69 77.26 -53.64
CA SER A 147 -67.46 78.38 -52.74
C SER A 147 -66.04 78.21 -52.17
N ASP A 148 -65.14 79.13 -52.54
CA ASP A 148 -63.72 79.06 -52.22
C ASP A 148 -63.48 78.97 -50.71
N TYR A 149 -64.39 79.59 -49.94
CA TYR A 149 -64.39 79.56 -48.47
C TYR A 149 -64.85 78.23 -47.88
N MET A 150 -65.81 77.53 -48.52
CA MET A 150 -66.32 76.23 -48.05
C MET A 150 -65.38 75.09 -48.45
N ILE A 151 -64.76 75.18 -49.63
CA ILE A 151 -63.70 74.25 -50.07
C ILE A 151 -62.47 74.39 -49.17
N GLY A 152 -62.05 75.61 -48.82
CA GLY A 152 -60.95 75.85 -47.89
C GLY A 152 -61.18 75.24 -46.51
N ASN A 153 -62.39 75.39 -45.94
CA ASN A 153 -62.74 74.79 -44.65
C ASN A 153 -62.83 73.25 -44.70
N ILE A 154 -63.37 72.68 -45.78
CA ILE A 154 -63.43 71.21 -45.94
C ILE A 154 -62.05 70.62 -46.18
N LEU A 155 -61.19 71.26 -46.97
CA LEU A 155 -59.80 70.84 -47.17
C LEU A 155 -58.99 70.96 -45.87
N ALA A 156 -59.27 71.98 -45.06
CA ALA A 156 -58.71 72.13 -43.72
C ALA A 156 -59.18 71.03 -42.76
N ASP A 157 -60.47 70.65 -42.80
CA ASP A 157 -61.02 69.54 -42.01
C ASP A 157 -60.50 68.17 -42.46
N ILE A 158 -60.31 67.98 -43.78
CA ILE A 158 -59.66 66.79 -44.34
C ILE A 158 -58.21 66.72 -43.90
N HIS A 159 -57.44 67.81 -44.04
CA HIS A 159 -56.06 67.87 -43.57
C HIS A 159 -55.99 67.58 -42.06
N LYS A 160 -56.89 68.14 -41.25
CA LYS A 160 -56.97 67.88 -39.81
C LYS A 160 -57.33 66.43 -39.49
N SER A 161 -58.27 65.83 -40.21
CA SER A 161 -58.65 64.41 -40.08
C SER A 161 -57.52 63.47 -40.51
N LEU A 162 -56.82 63.82 -41.59
CA LEU A 162 -55.68 63.09 -42.12
C LEU A 162 -54.50 63.11 -41.13
N VAL A 163 -54.15 64.29 -40.64
CA VAL A 163 -53.11 64.47 -39.61
C VAL A 163 -53.49 63.71 -38.34
N LYS A 164 -54.78 63.73 -37.93
CA LYS A 164 -55.27 62.97 -36.78
C LYS A 164 -55.17 61.46 -37.00
N ALA A 165 -55.61 60.94 -38.14
CA ALA A 165 -55.53 59.51 -38.48
C ALA A 165 -54.09 59.03 -38.65
N HIS A 166 -53.22 59.86 -39.24
CA HIS A 166 -51.79 59.58 -39.37
C HIS A 166 -51.10 59.54 -38.00
N ASN A 167 -51.35 60.53 -37.14
CA ASN A 167 -50.82 60.55 -35.78
C ASN A 167 -51.32 59.35 -34.97
N GLN A 168 -52.58 58.97 -35.13
CA GLN A 168 -53.16 57.80 -34.47
C GLN A 168 -52.56 56.48 -34.99
N ALA A 169 -52.37 56.33 -36.31
CA ALA A 169 -51.71 55.18 -36.91
C ALA A 169 -50.22 55.07 -36.49
N ILE A 170 -49.50 56.20 -36.42
CA ILE A 170 -48.13 56.25 -35.88
C ILE A 170 -48.12 55.84 -34.42
N GLU A 171 -49.08 56.29 -33.61
CA GLU A 171 -49.12 55.96 -32.19
C GLU A 171 -49.49 54.49 -31.95
N GLU A 172 -50.43 53.94 -32.72
CA GLU A 172 -50.76 52.51 -32.73
C GLU A 172 -49.55 51.67 -33.20
N TYR A 173 -48.85 52.09 -34.25
CA TYR A 173 -47.64 51.43 -34.73
C TYR A 173 -46.50 51.48 -33.68
N ARG A 174 -46.31 52.62 -33.00
CA ARG A 174 -45.35 52.75 -31.90
C ARG A 174 -45.71 51.85 -30.72
N LYS A 175 -46.99 51.78 -30.34
CA LYS A 175 -47.48 50.87 -29.27
C LYS A 175 -47.28 49.40 -29.65
N ALA A 176 -47.62 49.01 -30.88
CA ALA A 176 -47.41 47.65 -31.39
C ALA A 176 -45.92 47.28 -31.47
N SER A 177 -45.07 48.22 -31.91
CA SER A 177 -43.62 48.04 -31.96
C SER A 177 -43.00 47.91 -30.56
N ALA A 178 -43.44 48.73 -29.60
CA ALA A 178 -43.01 48.64 -28.21
C ALA A 178 -43.44 47.31 -27.56
N SER A 179 -44.66 46.84 -27.84
CA SER A 179 -45.14 45.53 -27.41
C SER A 179 -44.27 44.39 -27.98
N ARG A 180 -43.95 44.43 -29.27
CA ARG A 180 -43.05 43.45 -29.91
C ARG A 180 -41.65 43.48 -29.32
N HIS A 181 -41.06 44.65 -29.15
CA HIS A 181 -39.74 44.76 -28.49
C HIS A 181 -39.76 44.21 -27.06
N LYS A 182 -40.89 44.35 -26.35
CA LYS A 182 -41.07 43.76 -25.02
C LYS A 182 -41.14 42.22 -25.09
N ILE A 183 -41.86 41.66 -26.05
CA ILE A 183 -41.93 40.20 -26.28
C ILE A 183 -40.54 39.66 -26.67
N LEU A 184 -39.90 40.26 -27.68
CA LEU A 184 -38.55 39.89 -28.14
C LEU A 184 -37.51 39.96 -27.02
N SER A 185 -37.54 41.01 -26.18
CA SER A 185 -36.64 41.08 -25.02
C SER A 185 -36.97 40.02 -23.95
N GLY A 186 -38.24 39.62 -23.83
CA GLY A 186 -38.71 38.52 -22.98
C GLY A 186 -38.25 37.12 -23.42
N MET A 187 -37.84 36.95 -24.68
CA MET A 187 -37.28 35.68 -25.19
C MET A 187 -35.85 35.42 -24.71
N MET A 188 -35.10 36.47 -24.37
CA MET A 188 -33.69 36.36 -24.02
C MET A 188 -33.44 35.46 -22.79
N PRO A 189 -34.22 35.55 -21.70
CA PRO A 189 -34.18 34.57 -20.62
C PRO A 189 -34.39 33.10 -21.03
N GLN A 190 -35.18 32.82 -22.08
CA GLN A 190 -35.41 31.44 -22.55
C GLN A 190 -34.19 30.90 -23.30
N TRP A 191 -33.54 31.71 -24.13
CA TRP A 191 -32.26 31.35 -24.76
C TRP A 191 -31.18 31.01 -23.72
N ILE A 192 -31.11 31.78 -22.63
CA ILE A 192 -30.21 31.49 -21.51
C ILE A 192 -30.55 30.14 -20.86
N LYS A 193 -31.84 29.82 -20.66
CA LYS A 193 -32.26 28.52 -20.10
C LYS A 193 -31.91 27.35 -21.01
N ILE A 194 -32.06 27.50 -22.33
CA ILE A 194 -31.64 26.49 -23.30
C ILE A 194 -30.14 26.24 -23.19
N GLN A 195 -29.34 27.31 -23.18
CA GLN A 195 -27.89 27.23 -23.04
C GLN A 195 -27.47 26.55 -21.72
N GLN A 196 -28.12 26.89 -20.61
CA GLN A 196 -27.88 26.27 -19.30
C GLN A 196 -28.22 24.78 -19.28
N THR A 197 -29.35 24.41 -19.90
CA THR A 197 -29.80 23.00 -19.99
C THR A 197 -28.85 22.18 -20.85
N LEU A 198 -28.44 22.70 -22.01
CA LEU A 198 -27.46 22.06 -22.88
C LEU A 198 -26.10 21.90 -22.17
N SER A 199 -25.65 22.94 -21.46
CA SER A 199 -24.41 22.90 -20.67
C SER A 199 -24.45 21.85 -19.56
N ALA A 200 -25.62 21.64 -18.93
CA ALA A 200 -25.79 20.58 -17.94
C ALA A 200 -25.66 19.19 -18.55
N VAL A 201 -26.23 18.97 -19.75
CA VAL A 201 -26.08 17.72 -20.50
C VAL A 201 -24.61 17.47 -20.86
N THR A 202 -23.90 18.48 -21.39
CA THR A 202 -22.47 18.37 -21.72
C THR A 202 -21.64 17.98 -20.50
N LYS A 203 -21.88 18.63 -19.34
CA LYS A 203 -21.17 18.29 -18.09
C LYS A 203 -21.40 16.85 -17.65
N ASN A 204 -22.62 16.32 -17.81
CA ASN A 204 -22.91 14.93 -17.48
C ASN A 204 -22.19 13.97 -18.43
N ILE A 205 -22.18 14.25 -19.73
CA ILE A 205 -21.44 13.46 -20.74
C ILE A 205 -19.93 13.48 -20.45
N ASP A 206 -19.34 14.65 -20.16
CA ASP A 206 -17.93 14.78 -19.82
C ASP A 206 -17.56 13.99 -18.55
N SER A 207 -18.46 13.98 -17.55
CA SER A 207 -18.30 13.17 -16.34
C SER A 207 -18.26 11.68 -16.67
N LEU A 208 -19.18 11.20 -17.52
CA LEU A 208 -19.21 9.80 -17.96
C LEU A 208 -17.96 9.42 -18.77
N LEU A 209 -17.49 10.27 -19.67
CA LEU A 209 -16.26 10.05 -20.44
C LEU A 209 -15.02 9.96 -19.54
N LYS A 210 -14.89 10.85 -18.56
CA LYS A 210 -13.79 10.80 -17.58
C LYS A 210 -13.79 9.50 -16.78
N ARG A 211 -14.97 9.01 -16.39
CA ARG A 211 -15.12 7.76 -15.64
C ARG A 211 -14.79 6.53 -16.50
N SER A 212 -15.23 6.52 -17.76
CA SER A 212 -14.88 5.46 -18.71
C SER A 212 -13.36 5.33 -18.90
N ARG A 213 -12.62 6.45 -19.01
CA ARG A 213 -11.15 6.44 -19.08
C ARG A 213 -10.48 5.84 -17.84
N ALA A 214 -11.07 6.04 -16.65
CA ALA A 214 -10.54 5.44 -15.43
C ALA A 214 -10.72 3.92 -15.43
N ILE A 215 -11.87 3.41 -15.89
CA ILE A 215 -12.13 1.98 -16.07
C ILE A 215 -11.15 1.40 -17.08
N ASP A 216 -10.94 2.05 -18.23
CA ASP A 216 -10.04 1.58 -19.27
C ASP A 216 -8.60 1.39 -18.76
N ARG A 217 -8.12 2.34 -17.94
CA ARG A 217 -6.83 2.21 -17.26
C ARG A 217 -6.77 1.00 -16.34
N HIS A 218 -7.80 0.77 -15.52
CA HIS A 218 -7.84 -0.38 -14.62
C HIS A 218 -7.96 -1.70 -15.38
N MET A 219 -8.69 -1.72 -16.49
CA MET A 219 -8.84 -2.88 -17.36
C MET A 219 -7.52 -3.23 -18.04
N LYS A 220 -6.77 -2.23 -18.52
CA LYS A 220 -5.43 -2.44 -19.10
C LYS A 220 -4.44 -3.00 -18.07
N GLU A 221 -4.42 -2.45 -16.87
CA GLU A 221 -3.58 -2.98 -15.78
C GLU A 221 -3.97 -4.41 -15.41
N TYR A 222 -5.28 -4.73 -15.42
CA TYR A 222 -5.77 -6.09 -15.21
C TYR A 222 -5.34 -7.04 -16.33
N GLU A 223 -5.46 -6.63 -17.59
CA GLU A 223 -5.01 -7.40 -18.74
C GLU A 223 -3.50 -7.72 -18.68
N ASP A 224 -2.68 -6.74 -18.30
CA ASP A 224 -1.24 -6.91 -18.11
C ASP A 224 -0.89 -7.95 -17.02
N ILE A 225 -1.71 -8.02 -15.96
CA ILE A 225 -1.61 -9.01 -14.87
C ILE A 225 -2.08 -10.38 -15.35
N VAL A 226 -3.20 -10.46 -16.08
CA VAL A 226 -3.72 -11.71 -16.62
C VAL A 226 -2.75 -12.33 -17.62
N LYS A 227 -2.13 -11.51 -18.48
CA LYS A 227 -1.06 -11.93 -19.41
C LYS A 227 0.25 -12.32 -18.70
N GLY A 228 0.39 -12.02 -17.41
CA GLY A 228 1.59 -12.34 -16.63
C GLY A 228 2.85 -11.64 -17.14
N THR A 229 2.71 -10.42 -17.67
CA THR A 229 3.82 -9.64 -18.24
C THR A 229 4.89 -9.37 -17.19
N ASP A 230 6.16 -9.34 -17.59
CA ASP A 230 7.27 -9.10 -16.66
C ASP A 230 7.17 -7.72 -15.99
N ARG A 231 6.64 -6.72 -16.72
CA ARG A 231 6.34 -5.39 -16.18
C ARG A 231 5.31 -5.47 -15.05
N ALA A 232 4.24 -6.25 -15.21
CA ALA A 232 3.22 -6.40 -14.16
C ALA A 232 3.83 -7.05 -12.91
N VAL A 233 4.57 -8.16 -13.07
CA VAL A 233 5.26 -8.84 -11.96
C VAL A 233 6.21 -7.90 -11.23
N GLN A 234 7.04 -7.15 -11.97
CA GLN A 234 7.96 -6.19 -11.38
C GLN A 234 7.22 -5.08 -10.62
N THR A 235 6.17 -4.52 -11.21
CA THR A 235 5.37 -3.44 -10.59
C THR A 235 4.69 -3.91 -9.32
N LEU A 236 4.10 -5.11 -9.33
CA LEU A 236 3.48 -5.75 -8.17
C LEU A 236 4.52 -6.02 -7.08
N SER A 237 5.67 -6.58 -7.45
CA SER A 237 6.75 -6.89 -6.50
C SER A 237 7.33 -5.62 -5.86
N SER A 238 7.57 -4.56 -6.65
CA SER A 238 8.08 -3.29 -6.12
C SER A 238 7.05 -2.62 -5.22
N SER A 239 5.77 -2.67 -5.58
CA SER A 239 4.69 -2.14 -4.76
C SER A 239 4.59 -2.87 -3.41
N SER A 240 4.66 -4.20 -3.41
CA SER A 240 4.68 -4.99 -2.16
C SER A 240 5.90 -4.67 -1.30
N LEU A 241 7.09 -4.48 -1.89
CA LEU A 241 8.30 -4.11 -1.15
C LEU A 241 8.15 -2.75 -0.46
N VAL A 242 7.66 -1.73 -1.18
CA VAL A 242 7.43 -0.40 -0.60
C VAL A 242 6.39 -0.49 0.54
N GLN A 243 5.29 -1.21 0.31
CA GLN A 243 4.26 -1.42 1.33
C GLN A 243 4.80 -2.13 2.59
N PHE A 244 5.70 -3.11 2.42
CA PHE A 244 6.35 -3.79 3.54
C PHE A 244 7.16 -2.83 4.41
N PHE A 245 8.04 -2.02 3.81
CA PHE A 245 8.87 -1.09 4.59
C PHE A 245 8.04 0.03 5.23
N VAL A 246 7.06 0.57 4.51
CA VAL A 246 6.17 1.61 5.06
C VAL A 246 5.35 1.05 6.22
N SER A 247 4.73 -0.12 6.07
CA SER A 247 3.95 -0.74 7.15
C SER A 247 4.81 -1.18 8.33
N ALA A 248 6.02 -1.71 8.09
CA ALA A 248 6.98 -2.04 9.13
C ALA A 248 7.40 -0.81 9.94
N LEU A 249 7.66 0.33 9.27
CA LEU A 249 7.99 1.58 9.96
C LEU A 249 6.84 2.05 10.85
N VAL A 250 5.59 2.00 10.35
CA VAL A 250 4.42 2.36 11.14
C VAL A 250 4.22 1.38 12.30
N LEU A 251 4.47 0.08 12.12
CA LEU A 251 4.44 -0.94 13.18
C LEU A 251 5.51 -0.66 14.26
N VAL A 252 6.69 -0.18 13.90
CA VAL A 252 7.72 0.22 14.89
C VAL A 252 7.23 1.41 15.72
N VAL A 253 6.61 2.42 15.09
CA VAL A 253 6.00 3.54 15.82
C VAL A 253 4.87 3.04 16.75
N ALA A 254 4.05 2.12 16.27
CA ALA A 254 2.99 1.48 17.05
C ALA A 254 3.54 0.71 18.27
N LEU A 255 4.65 -0.02 18.13
CA LEU A 255 5.35 -0.67 19.24
C LEU A 255 5.84 0.35 20.28
N GLY A 256 6.29 1.52 19.83
CA GLY A 256 6.58 2.66 20.70
C GLY A 256 5.36 3.12 21.48
N GLY A 257 4.22 3.30 20.80
CA GLY A 257 2.93 3.62 21.45
C GLY A 257 2.49 2.55 22.46
N ALA A 258 2.64 1.27 22.14
CA ALA A 258 2.34 0.16 23.05
C ALA A 258 3.28 0.12 24.26
N THR A 259 4.55 0.50 24.09
CA THR A 259 5.52 0.62 25.20
C THR A 259 5.16 1.78 26.13
N VAL A 260 4.69 2.90 25.58
CA VAL A 260 4.13 4.00 26.39
C VAL A 260 2.91 3.50 27.15
N ASN A 261 1.96 2.82 26.50
CA ASN A 261 0.79 2.26 27.19
C ASN A 261 1.19 1.27 28.30
N PHE A 262 2.13 0.35 28.01
CA PHE A 262 2.68 -0.57 29.00
C PHE A 262 3.25 0.15 30.22
N SER A 263 4.00 1.24 30.01
CA SER A 263 4.59 2.02 31.10
C SER A 263 3.56 2.77 31.95
N LEU A 264 2.40 3.13 31.37
CA LEU A 264 1.29 3.74 32.08
C LEU A 264 0.59 2.73 33.00
N ILE A 265 0.46 1.49 32.55
CA ILE A 265 -0.28 0.43 33.25
C ILE A 265 0.58 -0.30 34.29
N ALA A 266 1.84 -0.62 33.96
CA ALA A 266 2.65 -1.55 34.75
C ALA A 266 2.96 -1.06 36.17
N ARG A 267 3.19 0.24 36.37
CA ARG A 267 3.50 0.81 37.70
C ARG A 267 2.33 0.67 38.69
N PRO A 268 1.12 1.20 38.41
CA PRO A 268 -0.05 1.00 39.26
C PRO A 268 -0.36 -0.47 39.53
N MET A 269 -0.21 -1.33 38.51
CA MET A 269 -0.43 -2.77 38.65
C MET A 269 0.57 -3.44 39.59
N ALA A 270 1.79 -2.91 39.71
CA ALA A 270 2.77 -3.39 40.68
C ALA A 270 2.32 -3.14 42.13
N GLU A 271 1.54 -2.11 42.38
CA GLU A 271 1.03 -1.88 43.73
C GLU A 271 -0.23 -2.68 44.01
N MET A 272 -1.13 -2.78 43.03
CA MET A 272 -2.39 -3.51 43.18
C MET A 272 -2.23 -5.03 43.23
N VAL A 273 -1.30 -5.59 42.45
CA VAL A 273 -1.12 -7.05 42.28
C VAL A 273 0.16 -7.56 42.98
N GLY A 274 0.98 -6.64 43.49
CA GLY A 274 2.22 -6.93 44.20
C GLY A 274 3.43 -7.02 43.27
N GLY A 275 4.28 -5.98 43.31
CA GLY A 275 5.43 -5.79 42.42
C GLY A 275 6.64 -6.64 42.78
N THR A 276 6.63 -7.22 43.99
CA THR A 276 7.63 -8.17 44.49
C THR A 276 7.24 -9.63 44.22
N ASN A 277 6.03 -9.87 43.72
CA ASN A 277 5.60 -11.21 43.34
C ASN A 277 6.11 -11.53 41.94
N PHE A 278 6.81 -12.66 41.82
CA PHE A 278 7.33 -13.16 40.55
C PHE A 278 6.66 -14.47 40.17
N ILE A 279 6.29 -14.60 38.90
CA ILE A 279 5.79 -15.84 38.31
C ILE A 279 6.78 -16.21 37.20
N GLY A 280 7.49 -17.35 37.36
CA GLY A 280 8.41 -17.85 36.34
C GLY A 280 9.55 -16.89 35.97
N GLY A 281 9.99 -16.02 36.90
CA GLY A 281 11.06 -15.04 36.69
C GLY A 281 10.62 -13.67 36.18
N PHE A 282 9.33 -13.49 35.84
CA PHE A 282 8.75 -12.19 35.46
C PHE A 282 7.93 -11.62 36.62
N ARG A 283 7.87 -10.28 36.75
CA ARG A 283 7.02 -9.62 37.75
C ARG A 283 5.56 -9.82 37.38
N THR A 284 4.70 -10.16 38.34
CA THR A 284 3.26 -10.38 38.09
C THR A 284 2.59 -9.15 37.47
N ALA A 285 3.03 -7.95 37.84
CA ALA A 285 2.55 -6.68 37.30
C ALA A 285 2.83 -6.52 35.79
N ASP A 286 4.01 -6.94 35.33
CA ASP A 286 4.40 -6.86 33.92
C ASP A 286 3.53 -7.82 33.08
N ILE A 287 3.26 -9.01 33.61
CA ILE A 287 2.36 -9.99 32.96
C ILE A 287 0.95 -9.41 32.86
N ALA A 288 0.43 -8.83 33.94
CA ALA A 288 -0.93 -8.28 33.97
C ALA A 288 -1.09 -7.10 32.99
N ALA A 289 -0.12 -6.19 32.94
CA ALA A 289 -0.11 -5.09 31.97
C ALA A 289 -0.06 -5.59 30.52
N LEU A 290 0.76 -6.61 30.24
CA LEU A 290 0.84 -7.22 28.90
C LEU A 290 -0.46 -7.92 28.50
N VAL A 291 -1.15 -8.58 29.43
CA VAL A 291 -2.45 -9.21 29.17
C VAL A 291 -3.50 -8.17 28.80
N ILE A 292 -3.56 -7.03 29.50
CA ILE A 292 -4.50 -5.94 29.18
C ILE A 292 -4.26 -5.46 27.74
N ILE A 293 -3.02 -5.12 27.39
CA ILE A 293 -2.67 -4.64 26.04
C ILE A 293 -2.94 -5.72 24.98
N LEU A 294 -2.69 -7.00 25.27
CA LEU A 294 -2.95 -8.08 24.33
C LEU A 294 -4.46 -8.25 24.05
N VAL A 295 -5.27 -8.19 25.10
CA VAL A 295 -6.74 -8.22 24.96
C VAL A 295 -7.20 -7.01 24.15
N GLU A 296 -6.65 -5.84 24.43
CA GLU A 296 -6.98 -4.59 23.78
C GLU A 296 -6.64 -4.60 22.28
N ILE A 297 -5.42 -4.99 21.91
CA ILE A 297 -5.01 -5.20 20.51
C ILE A 297 -5.92 -6.22 19.82
N THR A 298 -6.29 -7.32 20.50
CA THR A 298 -7.16 -8.35 19.94
C THR A 298 -8.57 -7.81 19.68
N MET A 299 -9.16 -7.09 20.65
CA MET A 299 -10.47 -6.46 20.49
C MET A 299 -10.44 -5.37 19.40
N GLY A 300 -9.35 -4.60 19.33
CA GLY A 300 -9.12 -3.61 18.28
C GLY A 300 -9.09 -4.23 16.88
N LEU A 301 -8.35 -5.33 16.73
CA LEU A 301 -8.29 -6.07 15.47
C LEU A 301 -9.69 -6.59 15.06
N PHE A 302 -10.43 -7.18 15.99
CA PHE A 302 -11.80 -7.62 15.74
C PHE A 302 -12.77 -6.49 15.40
N LEU A 303 -12.62 -5.32 16.01
CA LEU A 303 -13.40 -4.13 15.67
C LEU A 303 -13.12 -3.70 14.22
N MET A 304 -11.84 -3.60 13.84
CA MET A 304 -11.41 -3.18 12.50
C MET A 304 -11.84 -4.17 11.40
N GLU A 305 -11.79 -5.46 11.70
CA GLU A 305 -12.27 -6.52 10.81
C GLU A 305 -13.79 -6.46 10.66
N SER A 306 -14.53 -6.25 11.76
CA SER A 306 -15.99 -6.13 11.73
C SER A 306 -16.46 -4.86 11.01
N MET A 307 -15.65 -3.79 10.99
CA MET A 307 -15.92 -2.60 10.19
C MET A 307 -15.55 -2.76 8.71
N ARG A 308 -14.98 -3.90 8.30
CA ARG A 308 -14.43 -4.16 6.95
C ARG A 308 -13.36 -3.16 6.52
N ILE A 309 -12.67 -2.56 7.49
CA ILE A 309 -11.49 -1.74 7.22
C ILE A 309 -10.31 -2.67 6.94
N THR A 310 -10.14 -3.71 7.75
CA THR A 310 -9.13 -4.76 7.54
C THR A 310 -9.73 -6.09 7.05
N ARG A 311 -8.87 -6.95 6.48
CA ARG A 311 -9.23 -8.30 6.01
C ARG A 311 -8.24 -9.38 6.46
N LEU A 312 -7.84 -9.33 7.72
CA LEU A 312 -6.96 -10.34 8.32
C LEU A 312 -7.69 -11.66 8.56
N PHE A 313 -9.01 -11.63 8.80
CA PHE A 313 -9.82 -12.78 9.15
C PHE A 313 -11.07 -12.88 8.25
N PRO A 314 -10.96 -13.48 7.04
CA PRO A 314 -12.05 -13.53 6.05
C PRO A 314 -13.38 -14.08 6.59
N VAL A 315 -13.30 -14.97 7.59
CA VAL A 315 -14.45 -15.56 8.28
C VAL A 315 -15.34 -14.51 8.94
N ILE A 316 -14.75 -13.46 9.54
CA ILE A 316 -15.48 -12.38 10.22
C ILE A 316 -16.15 -11.46 9.18
N GLY A 317 -15.46 -11.18 8.07
CA GLY A 317 -16.02 -10.37 6.97
C GLY A 317 -17.22 -11.00 6.26
N ALA A 318 -17.28 -12.33 6.25
CA ALA A 318 -18.36 -13.13 5.65
C ALA A 318 -19.60 -13.29 6.55
N LEU A 319 -19.55 -12.83 7.81
CA LEU A 319 -20.68 -12.90 8.73
C LEU A 319 -21.86 -12.02 8.26
N PRO A 320 -23.11 -12.44 8.55
CA PRO A 320 -24.29 -11.62 8.24
C PRO A 320 -24.24 -10.28 8.97
N ASP A 321 -24.72 -9.22 8.31
CA ASP A 321 -24.59 -7.83 8.78
C ASP A 321 -25.09 -7.62 10.23
N LYS A 322 -26.18 -8.27 10.62
CA LYS A 322 -26.73 -8.18 11.99
C LYS A 322 -25.74 -8.67 13.06
N MET A 323 -25.02 -9.75 12.78
CA MET A 323 -24.04 -10.32 13.71
C MET A 323 -22.78 -9.45 13.75
N ARG A 324 -22.37 -8.90 12.61
CA ARG A 324 -21.24 -7.98 12.51
C ARG A 324 -21.48 -6.68 13.31
N VAL A 325 -22.66 -6.07 13.18
CA VAL A 325 -23.00 -4.87 13.95
C VAL A 325 -23.02 -5.16 15.46
N ARG A 326 -23.54 -6.32 15.88
CA ARG A 326 -23.45 -6.73 17.29
C ARG A 326 -22.00 -6.87 17.76
N MET A 327 -21.16 -7.49 16.95
CA MET A 327 -19.74 -7.67 17.25
C MET A 327 -19.03 -6.31 17.40
N ILE A 328 -19.30 -5.34 16.50
CA ILE A 328 -18.79 -3.96 16.60
C ILE A 328 -19.13 -3.36 17.96
N TRP A 329 -20.42 -3.40 18.37
CA TRP A 329 -20.85 -2.86 19.65
C TRP A 329 -20.19 -3.57 20.83
N VAL A 330 -20.12 -4.90 20.81
CA VAL A 330 -19.49 -5.68 21.90
C VAL A 330 -18.00 -5.35 22.03
N THR A 331 -17.23 -5.40 20.94
CA THR A 331 -15.80 -5.10 20.97
C THR A 331 -15.53 -3.65 21.34
N PHE A 332 -16.35 -2.71 20.85
CA PHE A 332 -16.23 -1.30 21.20
C PHE A 332 -16.52 -1.05 22.69
N THR A 333 -17.57 -1.68 23.25
CA THR A 333 -17.88 -1.56 24.68
C THR A 333 -16.76 -2.12 25.54
N ILE A 334 -16.16 -3.26 25.18
CA ILE A 334 -15.02 -3.83 25.91
C ILE A 334 -13.81 -2.88 25.84
N LEU A 335 -13.47 -2.35 24.66
CA LEU A 335 -12.39 -1.39 24.50
C LEU A 335 -12.63 -0.11 25.29
N PHE A 336 -13.86 0.40 25.28
CA PHE A 336 -14.24 1.58 26.05
C PHE A 336 -14.10 1.36 27.56
N LEU A 337 -14.54 0.20 28.07
CA LEU A 337 -14.38 -0.16 29.47
C LEU A 337 -12.89 -0.29 29.86
N LEU A 338 -12.08 -0.93 29.01
CA LEU A 338 -10.63 -1.03 29.23
C LEU A 338 -9.98 0.36 29.22
N ALA A 339 -10.33 1.23 28.27
CA ALA A 339 -9.83 2.60 28.22
C ALA A 339 -10.21 3.41 29.47
N CYS A 340 -11.41 3.23 30.03
CA CYS A 340 -11.79 3.83 31.31
C CYS A 340 -10.94 3.30 32.48
N VAL A 341 -10.67 2.00 32.52
CA VAL A 341 -9.79 1.39 33.53
C VAL A 341 -8.37 1.95 33.40
N GLU A 342 -7.83 2.04 32.19
CA GLU A 342 -6.49 2.56 31.93
C GLU A 342 -6.35 4.05 32.26
N ALA A 343 -7.38 4.85 32.00
CA ALA A 343 -7.44 6.24 32.46
C ALA A 343 -7.35 6.32 34.00
N GLY A 344 -8.05 5.43 34.70
CA GLY A 344 -7.97 5.30 36.16
C GLY A 344 -6.59 4.84 36.65
N LEU A 345 -5.96 3.88 35.97
CA LEU A 345 -4.61 3.43 36.29
C LEU A 345 -3.58 4.54 36.04
N ALA A 346 -3.71 5.30 34.95
CA ALA A 346 -2.84 6.44 34.65
C ALA A 346 -2.98 7.56 35.70
N TYR A 347 -4.19 7.79 36.20
CA TYR A 347 -4.43 8.69 37.33
C TYR A 347 -3.73 8.18 38.60
N MET A 348 -3.88 6.89 38.94
CA MET A 348 -3.20 6.28 40.08
C MET A 348 -1.67 6.40 39.95
N ARG A 349 -1.10 6.16 38.76
CA ARG A 349 0.33 6.30 38.51
C ARG A 349 0.86 7.68 38.90
N GLU A 350 0.11 8.74 38.58
CA GLU A 350 0.52 10.10 38.87
C GLU A 350 0.48 10.40 40.38
N ILE A 351 -0.56 9.92 41.08
CA ILE A 351 -0.62 10.04 42.56
C ILE A 351 0.58 9.35 43.20
N LEU A 352 0.91 8.14 42.74
CA LEU A 352 2.02 7.36 43.31
C LEU A 352 3.37 8.04 43.06
N LEU A 353 3.55 8.63 41.88
CA LEU A 353 4.73 9.45 41.59
C LEU A 353 4.81 10.69 42.48
N GLN A 354 3.67 11.32 42.78
CA GLN A 354 3.62 12.46 43.70
C GLN A 354 4.04 12.06 45.12
N ASP A 355 3.52 10.94 45.62
CA ASP A 355 3.87 10.43 46.95
C ASP A 355 5.35 10.02 47.06
N GLU A 356 5.92 9.40 46.02
CA GLU A 356 7.36 9.07 45.93
C GLU A 356 8.22 10.34 46.00
N LEU A 357 7.86 11.38 45.22
CA LEU A 357 8.60 12.63 45.18
C LEU A 357 8.52 13.38 46.50
N ALA A 358 7.33 13.48 47.11
CA ALA A 358 7.13 14.12 48.41
C ALA A 358 7.93 13.43 49.52
N THR A 359 7.89 12.09 49.57
CA THR A 359 8.65 11.30 50.53
C THR A 359 10.16 11.48 50.32
N SER A 360 10.63 11.47 49.08
CA SER A 360 12.05 11.67 48.76
C SER A 360 12.57 13.07 49.12
N ALA A 361 11.72 14.11 48.98
CA ALA A 361 12.04 15.48 49.35
C ALA A 361 12.18 15.64 50.87
N ILE A 362 11.24 15.05 51.63
CA ILE A 362 11.29 15.02 53.09
C ILE A 362 12.56 14.31 53.56
N LEU A 363 12.92 13.18 52.95
CA LEU A 363 14.12 12.42 53.28
C LEU A 363 15.43 13.14 52.92
N ARG A 364 15.42 14.03 51.92
CA ARG A 364 16.59 14.86 51.55
C ARG A 364 16.69 16.16 52.35
N GLY A 365 15.70 16.48 53.20
CA GLY A 365 15.66 17.71 53.98
C GLY A 365 15.46 18.98 53.15
N ASP A 366 14.95 18.85 51.92
CA ASP A 366 14.80 19.97 50.98
C ASP A 366 13.39 20.59 51.11
N THR A 367 13.30 21.80 51.66
CA THR A 367 12.04 22.52 51.92
C THR A 367 11.57 23.38 50.74
N THR A 368 12.32 23.41 49.64
CA THR A 368 12.06 24.33 48.51
C THR A 368 11.00 23.87 47.51
N LEU A 369 10.44 22.65 47.65
CA LEU A 369 9.54 22.06 46.66
C LEU A 369 8.04 22.39 46.84
N MET A 370 7.64 23.14 47.87
CA MET A 370 6.21 23.48 48.09
C MET A 370 5.60 24.44 47.05
N VAL A 371 6.39 24.98 46.11
CA VAL A 371 5.91 25.94 45.07
C VAL A 371 5.52 25.25 43.75
N ALA A 372 5.70 23.93 43.62
CA ALA A 372 5.45 23.22 42.36
C ALA A 372 3.97 22.84 42.08
N GLY A 373 3.01 23.23 42.94
CA GLY A 373 1.63 22.71 42.94
C GLY A 373 0.68 23.24 41.85
N ASP A 374 0.85 24.47 41.37
CA ASP A 374 -0.21 25.17 40.61
C ASP A 374 -0.43 24.65 39.17
N PHE A 375 0.51 23.92 38.58
CA PHE A 375 0.39 23.36 37.22
C PHE A 375 0.29 21.82 37.18
N GLN A 376 0.20 21.14 38.33
CA GLN A 376 0.22 19.68 38.41
C GLN A 376 -1.07 18.99 37.89
N TRP A 377 -2.22 19.66 37.99
CA TRP A 377 -3.46 19.15 37.43
C TRP A 377 -3.39 18.95 35.90
N ILE A 378 -2.50 19.70 35.22
CA ILE A 378 -2.27 19.59 33.77
C ILE A 378 -1.59 18.27 33.45
N THR A 379 -0.59 17.84 34.23
CA THR A 379 0.09 16.57 34.00
C THR A 379 -0.84 15.40 34.31
N THR A 380 -1.58 15.45 35.42
CA THR A 380 -2.57 14.42 35.78
C THR A 380 -3.66 14.28 34.70
N ALA A 381 -4.25 15.40 34.25
CA ALA A 381 -5.27 15.39 33.21
C ALA A 381 -4.71 14.91 31.86
N ALA A 382 -3.47 15.28 31.51
CA ALA A 382 -2.81 14.84 30.29
C ALA A 382 -2.50 13.34 30.31
N GLN A 383 -2.00 12.79 31.43
CA GLN A 383 -1.71 11.36 31.58
C GLN A 383 -3.00 10.53 31.58
N MET A 384 -4.07 10.99 32.25
CA MET A 384 -5.38 10.35 32.21
C MET A 384 -5.98 10.37 30.81
N GLY A 385 -5.92 11.51 30.12
CA GLY A 385 -6.33 11.64 28.72
C GLY A 385 -5.53 10.72 27.80
N MET A 386 -4.22 10.62 28.02
CA MET A 386 -3.35 9.71 27.27
C MET A 386 -3.72 8.24 27.52
N GLY A 387 -3.94 7.82 28.78
CA GLY A 387 -4.38 6.47 29.12
C GLY A 387 -5.75 6.10 28.54
N PHE A 388 -6.64 7.08 28.35
CA PHE A 388 -7.92 6.86 27.67
C PHE A 388 -7.78 6.76 26.14
N VAL A 389 -6.94 7.61 25.53
CA VAL A 389 -6.84 7.74 24.07
C VAL A 389 -5.93 6.68 23.45
N LEU A 390 -4.86 6.28 24.14
CA LEU A 390 -3.87 5.33 23.61
C LEU A 390 -4.50 4.00 23.19
N PRO A 391 -5.46 3.42 23.93
CA PRO A 391 -6.13 2.21 23.49
C PRO A 391 -6.76 2.31 22.10
N PHE A 392 -7.54 3.37 21.89
CA PHE A 392 -8.16 3.62 20.58
C PHE A 392 -7.11 3.89 19.50
N ALA A 393 -5.97 4.50 19.85
CA ALA A 393 -4.87 4.67 18.92
C ALA A 393 -4.24 3.32 18.52
N LEU A 394 -4.11 2.37 19.46
CA LEU A 394 -3.57 1.03 19.21
C LEU A 394 -4.49 0.17 18.33
N VAL A 395 -5.80 0.42 18.30
CA VAL A 395 -6.72 -0.21 17.34
C VAL A 395 -6.29 0.03 15.89
N PHE A 396 -5.79 1.22 15.57
CA PHE A 396 -5.37 1.56 14.20
C PHE A 396 -4.13 0.77 13.73
N VAL A 397 -3.41 0.11 14.64
CA VAL A 397 -2.27 -0.78 14.31
C VAL A 397 -2.71 -1.95 13.43
N ALA A 398 -3.99 -2.32 13.46
CA ALA A 398 -4.53 -3.35 12.58
C ALA A 398 -4.33 -3.05 11.09
N ILE A 399 -4.42 -1.77 10.67
CA ILE A 399 -4.28 -1.36 9.25
C ILE A 399 -2.86 -1.63 8.71
N PRO A 400 -1.78 -1.09 9.31
CA PRO A 400 -0.43 -1.40 8.88
C PRO A 400 -0.10 -2.88 9.12
N LEU A 401 -0.65 -3.53 10.16
CA LEU A 401 -0.45 -4.96 10.39
C LEU A 401 -0.98 -5.81 9.24
N GLU A 402 -2.17 -5.54 8.71
CA GLU A 402 -2.71 -6.20 7.52
C GLU A 402 -1.78 -6.02 6.32
N THR A 403 -1.39 -4.77 6.05
CA THR A 403 -0.50 -4.43 4.94
C THR A 403 0.85 -5.15 5.08
N PHE A 404 1.37 -5.22 6.31
CA PHE A 404 2.60 -5.92 6.64
C PHE A 404 2.46 -7.42 6.39
N VAL A 405 1.41 -8.08 6.88
CA VAL A 405 1.21 -9.53 6.68
C VAL A 405 1.11 -9.89 5.20
N HIS A 406 0.36 -9.12 4.41
CA HIS A 406 0.22 -9.36 2.97
C HIS A 406 1.54 -9.16 2.21
N SER A 407 2.25 -8.07 2.51
CA SER A 407 3.52 -7.76 1.84
C SER A 407 4.67 -8.64 2.31
N MET A 408 4.69 -9.05 3.58
CA MET A 408 5.70 -9.93 4.19
C MET A 408 5.79 -11.26 3.47
N ARG A 409 4.66 -11.83 3.01
CA ARG A 409 4.67 -13.06 2.20
C ARG A 409 5.52 -12.90 0.93
N THR A 410 5.35 -11.79 0.21
CA THR A 410 6.12 -11.49 -1.01
C THR A 410 7.59 -11.26 -0.68
N VAL A 411 7.89 -10.51 0.40
CA VAL A 411 9.27 -10.24 0.82
C VAL A 411 9.99 -11.52 1.26
N ILE A 412 9.34 -12.38 2.04
CA ILE A 412 9.88 -13.71 2.40
C ILE A 412 10.15 -14.55 1.15
N GLY A 413 9.27 -14.50 0.15
CA GLY A 413 9.48 -15.18 -1.13
C GLY A 413 10.74 -14.69 -1.84
N VAL A 414 10.93 -13.36 -1.96
CA VAL A 414 12.11 -12.77 -2.60
C VAL A 414 13.40 -13.08 -1.82
N VAL A 415 13.37 -12.91 -0.49
CA VAL A 415 14.52 -13.22 0.39
C VAL A 415 14.84 -14.71 0.35
N GLY A 416 13.84 -15.59 0.37
CA GLY A 416 14.00 -17.03 0.30
C GLY A 416 14.66 -17.48 -1.01
N ILE A 417 14.27 -16.89 -2.15
CA ILE A 417 14.93 -17.14 -3.44
C ILE A 417 16.41 -16.75 -3.37
N GLY A 418 16.71 -15.55 -2.86
CA GLY A 418 18.10 -15.09 -2.71
C GLY A 418 18.93 -15.98 -1.77
N LEU A 419 18.35 -16.39 -0.63
CA LEU A 419 18.99 -17.25 0.36
C LEU A 419 19.30 -18.64 -0.21
N LEU A 420 18.35 -19.25 -0.94
CA LEU A 420 18.58 -20.51 -1.64
C LEU A 420 19.69 -20.37 -2.68
N GLY A 421 19.72 -19.27 -3.43
CA GLY A 421 20.80 -18.96 -4.38
C GLY A 421 22.17 -18.88 -3.70
N ILE A 422 22.26 -18.21 -2.54
CA ILE A 422 23.49 -18.13 -1.74
C ILE A 422 23.91 -19.50 -1.23
N ILE A 423 22.99 -20.31 -0.69
CA ILE A 423 23.33 -21.68 -0.23
C ILE A 423 23.80 -22.53 -1.41
N ALA A 424 23.12 -22.44 -2.57
CA ALA A 424 23.53 -23.16 -3.78
C ALA A 424 24.95 -22.77 -4.22
N LEU A 425 25.31 -21.50 -4.11
CA LEU A 425 26.65 -20.99 -4.38
C LEU A 425 27.67 -21.52 -3.37
N LEU A 426 27.37 -21.42 -2.07
CA LEU A 426 28.23 -21.92 -0.98
C LEU A 426 28.51 -23.42 -1.13
N MET A 427 27.51 -24.21 -1.48
CA MET A 427 27.66 -25.64 -1.78
C MET A 427 28.64 -25.87 -2.95
N ARG A 428 28.58 -25.07 -4.03
CA ARG A 428 29.54 -25.19 -5.15
C ARG A 428 30.95 -24.85 -4.72
N VAL A 429 31.11 -23.76 -3.95
CA VAL A 429 32.41 -23.31 -3.45
C VAL A 429 33.00 -24.36 -2.51
N LEU A 430 32.24 -24.83 -1.53
CA LEU A 430 32.65 -25.90 -0.61
C LEU A 430 33.02 -27.19 -1.35
N GLY A 431 32.22 -27.59 -2.34
CA GLY A 431 32.54 -28.73 -3.19
C GLY A 431 33.90 -28.56 -3.87
N ASN A 432 34.21 -27.39 -4.42
CA ASN A 432 35.51 -27.11 -5.01
C ASN A 432 36.62 -27.11 -3.96
N VAL A 433 36.39 -26.55 -2.76
CA VAL A 433 37.34 -26.57 -1.65
C VAL A 433 37.68 -28.00 -1.24
N PHE A 434 36.72 -28.92 -1.15
CA PHE A 434 37.02 -30.33 -0.85
C PHE A 434 37.89 -30.99 -1.92
N ARG A 435 37.63 -30.69 -3.21
CA ARG A 435 38.43 -31.25 -4.31
C ARG A 435 39.87 -30.72 -4.30
N TYR A 436 40.04 -29.40 -4.17
CA TYR A 436 41.38 -28.80 -4.13
C TYR A 436 42.09 -29.08 -2.80
N GLY A 437 41.35 -29.13 -1.70
CA GLY A 437 41.83 -29.48 -0.37
C GLY A 437 42.34 -30.91 -0.31
N ALA A 438 41.65 -31.87 -0.94
CA ALA A 438 42.13 -33.24 -1.07
C ALA A 438 43.46 -33.31 -1.85
N ASN A 439 43.56 -32.61 -2.97
CA ASN A 439 44.81 -32.54 -3.75
C ASN A 439 45.95 -31.85 -2.96
N PHE A 440 45.63 -30.82 -2.17
CA PHE A 440 46.60 -30.14 -1.32
C PHE A 440 47.07 -31.04 -0.18
N LEU A 441 46.16 -31.77 0.46
CA LEU A 441 46.47 -32.69 1.55
C LEU A 441 47.36 -33.85 1.06
N GLN A 442 47.14 -34.33 -0.16
CA GLN A 442 48.04 -35.28 -0.82
C GLN A 442 49.46 -34.70 -0.98
N LYS A 443 49.58 -33.46 -1.48
CA LYS A 443 50.90 -32.81 -1.62
C LYS A 443 51.59 -32.55 -0.27
N LEU A 444 50.82 -32.22 0.77
CA LEU A 444 51.35 -32.00 2.11
C LEU A 444 51.79 -33.33 2.75
N TYR A 445 51.05 -34.41 2.48
CA TYR A 445 51.44 -35.75 2.85
C TYR A 445 52.73 -36.20 2.14
N ASP A 446 52.87 -35.95 0.83
CA ASP A 446 54.10 -36.21 0.09
C ASP A 446 55.29 -35.38 0.62
N LEU A 447 55.06 -34.14 1.09
CA LEU A 447 56.10 -33.30 1.72
C LEU A 447 56.65 -33.93 3.01
N LEU A 448 55.80 -34.58 3.82
CA LEU A 448 56.24 -35.26 5.04
C LEU A 448 57.13 -36.48 4.77
N ILE A 449 57.02 -37.07 3.57
CA ILE A 449 57.75 -38.28 3.16
C ILE A 449 58.89 -37.92 2.17
N ILE A 450 59.34 -36.67 2.17
CA ILE A 450 60.33 -36.17 1.21
C ILE A 450 61.64 -36.98 1.21
N VAL A 451 62.10 -37.40 2.38
CA VAL A 451 63.41 -38.06 2.54
C VAL A 451 63.43 -39.45 1.87
N PRO A 452 62.47 -40.36 2.15
CA PRO A 452 62.34 -41.62 1.40
C PRO A 452 62.08 -41.40 -0.10
N LEU A 453 61.24 -40.44 -0.48
CA LEU A 453 60.89 -40.16 -1.88
C LEU A 453 62.09 -39.70 -2.71
N TRP A 454 62.98 -38.90 -2.13
CA TRP A 454 64.19 -38.44 -2.80
C TRP A 454 65.16 -39.60 -3.07
N ILE A 455 65.31 -40.51 -2.10
CA ILE A 455 66.14 -41.73 -2.24
C ILE A 455 65.57 -42.64 -3.34
N GLU A 456 64.25 -42.86 -3.35
CA GLU A 456 63.57 -43.64 -4.38
C GLU A 456 63.78 -43.02 -5.77
N HIS A 457 63.58 -41.70 -5.92
CA HIS A 457 63.76 -41.00 -7.19
C HIS A 457 65.20 -41.04 -7.70
N MET A 458 66.20 -40.97 -6.83
CA MET A 458 67.61 -41.14 -7.23
C MET A 458 67.89 -42.54 -7.77
N VAL A 459 67.36 -43.57 -7.11
CA VAL A 459 67.54 -44.97 -7.53
C VAL A 459 66.83 -45.24 -8.87
N VAL A 460 65.59 -44.77 -9.03
CA VAL A 460 64.82 -44.93 -10.27
C VAL A 460 65.43 -44.14 -11.43
N ARG A 461 65.91 -42.91 -11.19
CA ARG A 461 66.57 -42.08 -12.22
C ARG A 461 67.88 -42.72 -12.71
N LYS A 462 68.64 -43.34 -11.80
CA LYS A 462 69.87 -44.08 -12.14
C LYS A 462 69.57 -45.35 -12.95
N ARG A 463 68.44 -46.02 -12.67
CA ARG A 463 67.97 -47.20 -13.42
C ARG A 463 67.43 -46.85 -14.81
N ASN A 464 66.67 -45.76 -14.95
CA ASN A 464 66.12 -45.33 -16.25
C ASN A 464 67.17 -44.64 -17.15
N GLY A 465 68.16 -43.95 -16.58
CA GLY A 465 69.28 -43.41 -17.36
C GLY A 465 70.18 -44.49 -17.98
N SER A 466 70.20 -45.69 -17.40
CA SER A 466 70.95 -46.84 -17.94
C SER A 466 70.17 -47.58 -19.05
N ALA A 467 68.84 -47.51 -19.06
CA ALA A 467 67.99 -48.13 -20.09
C ALA A 467 68.00 -47.34 -21.42
N SER A 468 68.19 -46.02 -21.39
CA SER A 468 68.37 -45.20 -22.61
C SER A 468 69.74 -45.41 -23.28
N GLN A 469 70.76 -45.85 -22.54
CA GLN A 469 72.09 -46.17 -23.09
C GLN A 469 72.17 -47.57 -23.72
N PHE A 470 71.23 -48.47 -23.43
CA PHE A 470 71.22 -49.83 -23.98
C PHE A 470 70.51 -49.96 -25.33
N LYS A 471 69.93 -48.87 -25.87
CA LYS A 471 69.25 -48.87 -27.19
C LYS A 471 70.10 -48.34 -28.34
N GLU A 472 71.33 -47.89 -28.07
CA GLU A 472 72.26 -47.34 -29.08
C GLU A 472 73.43 -48.26 -29.44
N VAL A 473 73.47 -49.50 -28.92
CA VAL A 473 74.51 -50.47 -29.32
C VAL A 473 73.86 -51.80 -29.66
N SER A 474 73.38 -51.91 -30.90
CA SER A 474 73.28 -53.16 -31.64
C SER A 474 73.51 -52.82 -33.11
N PRO A 475 74.56 -53.36 -33.76
CA PRO A 475 74.84 -53.10 -35.17
C PRO A 475 73.77 -53.66 -36.11
#